data_AF-A0A7J5YMR9-F1
#
_entry.id   AF-A0A7J5YMR9-F1
#
_cell.length_a   1.000
_cell.length_b   1.000
_cell.length_c   1.000
_cell.angle_alpha   90.00
_cell.angle_beta   90.00
_cell.angle_gamma   90.00
#
_symmetry.space_group_name_H-M   'P 1'
#
loop_
_entity.id
_entity.type
_entity.pdbx_description
1 polymer ?
#
loop_
_entity_poly.entity_id
_entity_poly.type
_entity_poly.pdbx_seq_one_letter_code
_entity_poly.pdbx_strand_id
1 'polypeptide(L)'
;MEDWVFGRFMCKFTSSVMSLNMFSSIFLLVVISVDRCVSVVFPVWAQNHRTANKASGVVCISWLLAVTLSLPSVIFRDVGNHLGRTICYNNYTSYQHSQKIVAVSRFLAGFVVPFIVIVICYSIIILKLRNNRMTKSNKPLKVMSALVAAFFVCWLPYHVFVLLEINHEHLEHSILISGLKIGTSMAAANSFLNPVLYVFMGNDFKRKFKSSVLSKMENAMGEEGRTTSRYLSRSSSMDGRASTHI
;
A
#
# COMPACT_ATOMS: atom_id res chain seq x y z
N MET A 1 25.10 8.94 -1.19
CA MET A 1 24.40 7.75 -1.74
C MET A 1 25.35 6.56 -1.64
N GLU A 2 24.81 5.38 -1.33
CA GLU A 2 25.56 4.13 -1.44
C GLU A 2 25.70 3.72 -2.90
N ASP A 3 26.69 2.89 -3.20
CA ASP A 3 26.94 2.41 -4.55
C ASP A 3 25.78 1.53 -5.07
N TRP A 4 25.27 1.90 -6.24
CA TRP A 4 24.28 1.15 -6.96
C TRP A 4 24.93 0.01 -7.74
N VAL A 5 24.93 -1.19 -7.15
CA VAL A 5 25.58 -2.39 -7.73
C VAL A 5 24.65 -3.25 -8.60
N PHE A 6 23.34 -2.99 -8.59
CA PHE A 6 22.35 -3.85 -9.26
C PHE A 6 22.18 -3.57 -10.77
N GLY A 7 22.97 -2.66 -11.32
CA GLY A 7 22.95 -2.31 -12.74
C GLY A 7 21.73 -1.52 -13.21
N ARG A 8 21.73 -1.14 -14.49
CA ARG A 8 20.76 -0.21 -15.09
C ARG A 8 19.32 -0.72 -15.05
N PHE A 9 19.12 -2.02 -15.31
CA PHE A 9 17.79 -2.63 -15.35
C PHE A 9 17.08 -2.50 -14.00
N MET A 10 17.75 -2.87 -12.90
CA MET A 10 17.16 -2.78 -11.56
C MET A 10 16.91 -1.32 -11.12
N CYS A 11 17.76 -0.37 -11.54
CA CYS A 11 17.55 1.06 -11.23
C CYS A 11 16.23 1.57 -11.85
N LYS A 12 15.98 1.21 -13.10
CA LYS A 12 14.71 1.53 -13.79
C LYS A 12 13.55 0.75 -13.20
N PHE A 13 13.71 -0.55 -12.99
CA PHE A 13 12.66 -1.44 -12.50
C PHE A 13 12.14 -1.02 -11.11
N THR A 14 13.03 -0.86 -10.13
CA THR A 14 12.66 -0.48 -8.75
C THR A 14 11.94 0.86 -8.70
N SER A 15 12.46 1.87 -9.42
CA SER A 15 11.83 3.19 -9.51
C SER A 15 10.45 3.15 -10.18
N SER A 16 10.27 2.25 -11.15
CA SER A 16 9.00 2.08 -11.86
C SER A 16 7.97 1.36 -11.01
N VAL A 17 8.38 0.32 -10.28
CA VAL A 17 7.52 -0.39 -9.32
C VAL A 17 7.06 0.55 -8.21
N MET A 18 7.96 1.39 -7.68
CA MET A 18 7.61 2.39 -6.68
C MET A 18 6.57 3.39 -7.22
N SER A 19 6.76 3.88 -8.45
CA SER A 19 5.82 4.81 -9.09
C SER A 19 4.46 4.15 -9.36
N LEU A 20 4.48 2.90 -9.84
CA LEU A 20 3.28 2.13 -10.11
C LEU A 20 2.51 1.85 -8.82
N ASN A 21 3.19 1.52 -7.73
CA ASN A 21 2.59 1.34 -6.41
C ASN A 21 1.90 2.62 -5.92
N MET A 22 2.54 3.78 -6.10
CA MET A 22 1.97 5.09 -5.76
C MET A 22 0.65 5.31 -6.52
N PHE A 23 0.70 5.29 -7.85
CA PHE A 23 -0.44 5.63 -8.70
C PHE A 23 -1.57 4.61 -8.57
N SER A 24 -1.27 3.32 -8.56
CA SER A 24 -2.29 2.29 -8.36
C SER A 24 -2.98 2.44 -7.00
N SER A 25 -2.22 2.63 -5.91
CA SER A 25 -2.79 2.79 -4.57
C SER A 25 -3.73 3.99 -4.48
N ILE A 26 -3.29 5.17 -4.95
CA ILE A 26 -4.10 6.38 -4.83
C ILE A 26 -5.32 6.37 -5.76
N PHE A 27 -5.20 5.85 -6.97
CA PHE A 27 -6.35 5.73 -7.87
C PHE A 27 -7.39 4.76 -7.32
N LEU A 28 -6.96 3.65 -6.72
CA LEU A 28 -7.88 2.75 -6.03
C LEU A 28 -8.56 3.46 -4.84
N LEU A 29 -7.83 4.24 -4.04
CA LEU A 29 -8.43 5.01 -2.95
C LEU A 29 -9.46 6.03 -3.45
N VAL A 30 -9.18 6.71 -4.56
CA VAL A 30 -10.12 7.63 -5.21
C VAL A 30 -11.37 6.88 -5.70
N VAL A 31 -11.19 5.77 -6.43
CA VAL A 31 -12.30 4.95 -6.94
C VAL A 31 -13.18 4.45 -5.79
N ILE A 32 -12.58 3.94 -4.72
CA ILE A 32 -13.32 3.45 -3.54
C ILE A 32 -14.05 4.64 -2.87
N SER A 33 -13.42 5.81 -2.73
CA SER A 33 -14.04 7.00 -2.13
C SER A 33 -15.23 7.51 -2.94
N VAL A 34 -15.10 7.58 -4.26
CA VAL A 34 -16.17 7.96 -5.19
C VAL A 34 -17.31 6.95 -5.15
N ASP A 35 -17.01 5.65 -5.19
CA ASP A 35 -17.99 4.57 -5.08
C ASP A 35 -18.85 4.68 -3.80
N ARG A 36 -18.21 5.01 -2.66
CA ARG A 36 -18.94 5.25 -1.41
C ARG A 36 -19.77 6.51 -1.45
N CYS A 37 -19.24 7.59 -2.01
CA CYS A 37 -19.99 8.82 -2.19
C CYS A 37 -21.26 8.57 -3.01
N VAL A 38 -21.13 7.92 -4.18
CA VAL A 38 -22.26 7.56 -5.04
C VAL A 38 -23.26 6.66 -4.31
N SER A 39 -22.78 5.68 -3.54
CA SER A 39 -23.67 4.78 -2.77
C SER A 39 -24.46 5.49 -1.66
N VAL A 40 -23.95 6.61 -1.12
CA VAL A 40 -24.62 7.41 -0.09
C VAL A 40 -25.55 8.45 -0.71
N VAL A 41 -25.16 9.06 -1.83
CA VAL A 41 -25.94 10.11 -2.51
C VAL A 41 -27.07 9.51 -3.35
N PHE A 42 -26.81 8.41 -4.08
CA PHE A 42 -27.73 7.78 -5.03
C PHE A 42 -27.93 6.28 -4.72
N PRO A 43 -28.61 5.94 -3.60
CA PRO A 43 -28.74 4.55 -3.15
C PRO A 43 -29.47 3.65 -4.14
N VAL A 44 -30.54 4.13 -4.78
CA VAL A 44 -31.33 3.37 -5.77
C VAL A 44 -30.50 3.07 -7.01
N TRP A 45 -29.77 4.06 -7.52
CA TRP A 45 -28.87 3.86 -8.67
C TRP A 45 -27.76 2.87 -8.33
N ALA A 46 -27.14 3.02 -7.17
CA ALA A 46 -26.06 2.13 -6.72
C ALA A 46 -26.55 0.68 -6.59
N GLN A 47 -27.77 0.44 -6.12
CA GLN A 47 -28.32 -0.91 -6.01
C GLN A 47 -28.56 -1.56 -7.38
N ASN A 48 -28.94 -0.78 -8.41
CA ASN A 48 -29.26 -1.32 -9.73
C ASN A 48 -28.05 -1.39 -10.69
N HIS A 49 -27.05 -0.53 -10.53
CA HIS A 49 -25.97 -0.38 -11.52
C HIS A 49 -24.59 -0.85 -11.05
N ARG A 50 -24.38 -1.08 -9.74
CA ARG A 50 -23.09 -1.44 -9.17
C ARG A 50 -22.82 -2.94 -9.29
N THR A 51 -22.32 -3.36 -10.46
CA THR A 51 -21.95 -4.75 -10.73
C THR A 51 -20.44 -4.98 -10.64
N ALA A 52 -20.03 -6.22 -10.34
CA ALA A 52 -18.61 -6.60 -10.25
C ALA A 52 -17.87 -6.36 -11.58
N ASN A 53 -18.53 -6.59 -12.72
CA ASN A 53 -17.93 -6.40 -14.04
C ASN A 53 -17.57 -4.93 -14.31
N LYS A 54 -18.47 -4.00 -13.96
CA LYS A 54 -18.20 -2.56 -14.08
C LYS A 54 -17.08 -2.12 -13.15
N ALA A 55 -17.08 -2.61 -11.91
CA ALA A 55 -16.01 -2.33 -10.96
C ALA A 55 -14.65 -2.85 -11.46
N SER A 56 -14.61 -4.06 -12.02
CA SER A 56 -13.40 -4.62 -12.63
C SER A 56 -12.92 -3.75 -13.79
N GLY A 57 -13.81 -3.27 -14.65
CA GLY A 57 -13.45 -2.35 -15.74
C GLY A 57 -12.81 -1.06 -15.24
N VAL A 58 -13.39 -0.42 -14.22
CA VAL A 58 -12.83 0.80 -13.60
C VAL A 58 -11.45 0.55 -12.97
N VAL A 59 -11.27 -0.60 -12.31
CA VAL A 59 -9.98 -0.99 -11.75
C VAL A 59 -8.94 -1.22 -12.84
N CYS A 60 -9.29 -1.91 -13.93
CA CYS A 60 -8.39 -2.11 -15.08
C CYS A 60 -7.97 -0.77 -15.69
N ILE A 61 -8.91 0.16 -15.90
CA ILE A 61 -8.60 1.50 -16.40
C ILE A 61 -7.65 2.24 -15.46
N SER A 62 -7.87 2.13 -14.15
CA SER A 62 -7.00 2.75 -13.13
C SER A 62 -5.58 2.19 -13.17
N TRP A 63 -5.43 0.88 -13.38
CA TRP A 63 -4.12 0.24 -13.53
C TRP A 63 -3.41 0.67 -14.81
N LEU A 64 -4.12 0.73 -15.95
CA LEU A 64 -3.56 1.21 -17.20
C LEU A 64 -3.07 2.66 -17.05
N LEU A 65 -3.88 3.52 -16.45
CA LEU A 65 -3.49 4.91 -16.18
C LEU A 65 -2.26 4.99 -15.26
N ALA A 66 -2.18 4.15 -14.23
CA ALA A 66 -1.04 4.08 -13.33
C ALA A 66 0.25 3.63 -14.05
N VAL A 67 0.16 2.66 -14.95
CA VAL A 67 1.28 2.22 -15.79
C VAL A 67 1.75 3.37 -16.69
N THR A 68 0.82 4.02 -17.39
CA THR A 68 1.13 5.15 -18.27
C THR A 68 1.83 6.28 -17.53
N LEU A 69 1.33 6.68 -16.36
CA LEU A 69 1.94 7.75 -15.55
C LEU A 69 3.27 7.34 -14.89
N SER A 70 3.56 6.04 -14.82
CA SER A 70 4.84 5.50 -14.33
C SER A 70 5.93 5.46 -15.41
N LEU A 71 5.59 5.59 -16.69
CA LEU A 71 6.55 5.53 -17.81
C LEU A 71 7.72 6.53 -17.70
N PRO A 72 7.52 7.80 -17.27
CA PRO A 72 8.64 8.71 -17.09
C PRO A 72 9.72 8.17 -16.13
N SER A 73 9.33 7.32 -15.17
CA SER A 73 10.28 6.69 -14.25
C SER A 73 11.17 5.64 -14.93
N VAL A 74 10.67 5.00 -15.99
CA VAL A 74 11.45 4.05 -16.82
C VAL A 74 12.39 4.81 -17.76
N ILE A 75 11.89 5.89 -18.36
CA ILE A 75 12.58 6.63 -19.41
C ILE A 75 13.73 7.44 -18.81
N PHE A 76 13.45 8.25 -17.78
CA PHE A 76 14.41 9.23 -17.24
C PHE A 76 15.32 8.68 -16.14
N ARG A 77 15.08 7.48 -15.58
CA ARG A 77 16.03 6.87 -14.64
C ARG A 77 17.23 6.30 -15.38
N ASP A 78 18.42 6.62 -14.88
CA ASP A 78 19.66 6.05 -15.39
C ASP A 78 20.72 5.83 -14.30
N VAL A 79 21.77 5.12 -14.68
CA VAL A 79 22.95 4.89 -13.86
C VAL A 79 24.10 5.74 -14.37
N GLY A 80 24.83 6.38 -13.47
CA GLY A 80 26.01 7.18 -13.81
C GLY A 80 27.08 7.09 -12.73
N ASN A 81 28.28 7.52 -13.08
CA ASN A 81 29.39 7.59 -12.14
C ASN A 81 29.52 9.02 -11.61
N HIS A 82 29.50 9.16 -10.29
CA HIS A 82 29.73 10.43 -9.61
C HIS A 82 30.77 10.23 -8.51
N LEU A 83 31.91 10.90 -8.63
CA LEU A 83 33.03 10.82 -7.67
C LEU A 83 33.52 9.38 -7.42
N GLY A 84 33.60 8.55 -8.47
CA GLY A 84 34.04 7.15 -8.39
C GLY A 84 32.96 6.19 -7.91
N ARG A 85 31.75 6.68 -7.59
CA ARG A 85 30.61 5.88 -7.13
C ARG A 85 29.55 5.75 -8.20
N THR A 86 28.97 4.56 -8.30
CA THR A 86 27.87 4.30 -9.24
C THR A 86 26.57 4.70 -8.57
N ILE A 87 25.82 5.65 -9.14
CA ILE A 87 24.55 6.12 -8.58
C ILE A 87 23.40 5.94 -9.57
N CYS A 88 22.22 5.64 -9.04
CA CYS A 88 20.96 5.63 -9.78
C CYS A 88 20.28 7.00 -9.61
N TYR A 89 20.19 7.78 -10.67
CA TYR A 89 19.73 9.18 -10.64
C TYR A 89 18.72 9.47 -11.76
N ASN A 90 18.08 10.64 -11.71
CA ASN A 90 17.21 11.09 -12.79
C ASN A 90 18.06 11.83 -13.84
N ASN A 91 18.13 11.28 -15.05
CA ASN A 91 18.85 11.85 -16.16
C ASN A 91 17.90 12.68 -17.04
N TYR A 92 17.78 13.98 -16.74
CA TYR A 92 16.99 14.94 -17.51
C TYR A 92 17.80 15.70 -18.58
N THR A 93 19.04 15.26 -18.87
CA THR A 93 20.01 16.00 -19.70
C THR A 93 19.51 16.34 -21.10
N SER A 94 18.55 15.59 -21.64
CA SER A 94 18.05 15.80 -23.00
C SER A 94 16.95 16.86 -23.15
N TYR A 95 16.35 17.35 -22.04
CA TYR A 95 15.20 18.27 -22.10
C TYR A 95 15.13 19.19 -20.87
N GLN A 96 15.39 20.49 -21.07
CA GLN A 96 15.54 21.52 -20.01
C GLN A 96 14.33 21.67 -19.06
N HIS A 97 13.13 21.24 -19.46
CA HIS A 97 11.91 21.34 -18.64
C HIS A 97 11.35 20.00 -18.14
N SER A 98 11.91 18.85 -18.57
CA SER A 98 11.34 17.55 -18.24
C SER A 98 11.36 17.23 -16.76
N GLN A 99 12.37 17.70 -16.00
CA GLN A 99 12.42 17.53 -14.55
C GLN A 99 11.22 18.16 -13.85
N LYS A 100 10.96 19.44 -14.14
CA LYS A 100 9.85 20.21 -13.55
C LYS A 100 8.51 19.61 -13.96
N ILE A 101 8.31 19.33 -15.25
CA ILE A 101 7.06 18.77 -15.76
C ILE A 101 6.76 17.40 -15.12
N VAL A 102 7.75 16.49 -15.09
CA VAL A 102 7.57 15.16 -14.52
C VAL A 102 7.32 15.22 -13.01
N ALA A 103 8.05 16.04 -12.27
CA ALA A 103 7.87 16.15 -10.83
C ALA A 103 6.52 16.80 -10.46
N VAL A 104 6.14 17.89 -11.13
CA VAL A 104 4.86 18.57 -10.91
C VAL A 104 3.69 17.69 -11.33
N SER A 105 3.74 17.05 -12.49
CA SER A 105 2.68 16.12 -12.93
C SER A 105 2.50 14.95 -11.97
N ARG A 106 3.61 14.35 -11.47
CA ARG A 106 3.56 13.31 -10.44
C ARG A 106 2.94 13.81 -9.13
N PHE A 107 3.28 15.02 -8.70
CA PHE A 107 2.71 15.61 -7.49
C PHE A 107 1.22 15.91 -7.65
N LEU A 108 0.81 16.47 -8.78
CA LEU A 108 -0.60 16.75 -9.05
C LEU A 108 -1.43 15.47 -9.15
N ALA A 109 -0.99 14.50 -9.95
CA ALA A 109 -1.73 13.26 -10.20
C ALA A 109 -1.64 12.27 -9.03
N GLY A 110 -0.52 12.24 -8.29
CA GLY A 110 -0.29 11.33 -7.17
C GLY A 110 -0.75 11.88 -5.82
N PHE A 111 -0.93 13.19 -5.69
CA PHE A 111 -1.21 13.84 -4.40
C PHE A 111 -2.39 14.82 -4.46
N VAL A 112 -2.26 15.94 -5.18
CA VAL A 112 -3.20 17.08 -5.09
C VAL A 112 -4.59 16.74 -5.62
N VAL A 113 -4.68 16.25 -6.87
CA VAL A 113 -5.97 15.92 -7.50
C VAL A 113 -6.70 14.83 -6.71
N PRO A 114 -6.05 13.69 -6.36
CA PRO A 114 -6.68 12.70 -5.50
C PRO A 114 -7.13 13.24 -4.14
N PHE A 115 -6.32 14.06 -3.48
CA PHE A 115 -6.65 14.64 -2.18
C PHE A 115 -7.94 15.47 -2.26
N ILE A 116 -8.04 16.36 -3.25
CA ILE A 116 -9.23 17.19 -3.46
C ILE A 116 -10.46 16.32 -3.71
N VAL A 117 -10.38 15.33 -4.61
CA VAL A 117 -11.50 14.44 -4.92
C VAL A 117 -11.96 13.68 -3.67
N ILE A 118 -11.01 13.15 -2.89
CA ILE A 118 -11.30 12.41 -1.66
C ILE A 118 -11.97 13.32 -0.61
N VAL A 119 -11.43 14.53 -0.37
CA VAL A 119 -12.00 15.49 0.59
C VAL A 119 -13.42 15.90 0.19
N ILE A 120 -13.67 16.16 -1.09
CA ILE A 120 -15.01 16.47 -1.60
C ILE A 120 -15.96 15.29 -1.35
N CYS A 121 -15.55 14.07 -1.70
CA CYS A 121 -16.37 12.86 -1.48
C CYS A 121 -16.74 12.68 0.00
N TYR A 122 -15.78 12.81 0.91
CA TYR A 122 -16.05 12.70 2.35
C TYR A 122 -16.93 13.81 2.89
N SER A 123 -16.72 15.04 2.43
CA SER A 123 -17.55 16.18 2.83
C SER A 123 -19.01 15.94 2.46
N ILE A 124 -19.27 15.48 1.23
CA ILE A 124 -20.62 15.11 0.76
C ILE A 124 -21.21 13.98 1.62
N ILE A 125 -20.43 12.92 1.90
CA ILE A 125 -20.89 11.80 2.72
C ILE A 125 -21.29 12.27 4.13
N ILE A 126 -20.45 13.06 4.79
CA ILE A 126 -20.70 13.56 6.15
C ILE A 126 -21.96 14.44 6.17
N LEU A 127 -22.09 15.37 5.21
CA LEU A 127 -23.25 16.25 5.11
C LEU A 127 -24.54 15.44 4.90
N LYS A 128 -24.52 14.45 4.00
CA LYS A 128 -25.69 13.62 3.69
C LYS A 128 -26.11 12.74 4.86
N LEU A 129 -25.14 12.15 5.57
CA LEU A 129 -25.40 11.34 6.76
C LEU A 129 -26.00 12.17 7.90
N ARG A 130 -25.48 13.39 8.11
CA ARG A 130 -26.02 14.33 9.11
C ARG A 130 -27.45 14.76 8.78
N ASN A 131 -27.71 15.08 7.52
CA ASN A 131 -29.02 15.55 7.09
C ASN A 131 -30.11 14.46 7.18
N ASN A 132 -29.78 13.22 6.80
CA ASN A 132 -30.76 12.15 6.73
C ASN A 132 -30.93 11.38 8.06
N ARG A 133 -30.26 11.79 9.15
CA ARG A 133 -30.19 11.06 10.45
C ARG A 133 -29.96 9.54 10.29
N MET A 134 -29.24 9.15 9.23
CA MET A 134 -29.05 7.75 8.90
C MET A 134 -28.06 7.15 9.88
N THR A 135 -28.52 6.27 10.76
CA THR A 135 -27.68 5.47 11.67
C THR A 135 -26.97 4.35 10.91
N LYS A 136 -26.16 4.70 9.92
CA LYS A 136 -25.28 3.74 9.24
C LYS A 136 -23.99 3.63 10.03
N SER A 137 -23.44 2.42 10.13
CA SER A 137 -22.16 2.19 10.81
C SER A 137 -21.06 3.06 10.20
N ASN A 138 -20.42 3.91 11.01
CA ASN A 138 -19.28 4.74 10.60
C ASN A 138 -17.98 3.93 10.37
N LYS A 139 -18.01 2.60 10.57
CA LYS A 139 -16.83 1.74 10.46
C LYS A 139 -16.17 1.80 9.08
N PRO A 140 -16.88 1.67 7.94
CA PRO A 140 -16.25 1.74 6.62
C PRO A 140 -15.62 3.10 6.33
N LEU A 141 -16.25 4.19 6.81
CA LEU A 141 -15.69 5.54 6.66
C LEU A 141 -14.44 5.73 7.50
N LYS A 142 -14.40 5.20 8.72
CA LYS A 142 -13.18 5.18 9.54
C LYS A 142 -12.05 4.43 8.82
N VAL A 143 -12.33 3.23 8.31
CA VAL A 143 -11.35 2.40 7.56
C VAL A 143 -10.77 3.19 6.41
N MET A 144 -11.64 3.75 5.57
CA MET A 144 -11.19 4.45 4.38
C MET A 144 -10.47 5.76 4.73
N SER A 145 -10.90 6.47 5.79
CA SER A 145 -10.18 7.66 6.27
C SER A 145 -8.78 7.32 6.76
N ALA A 146 -8.61 6.19 7.46
CA ALA A 146 -7.30 5.74 7.92
C ALA A 146 -6.38 5.32 6.76
N LEU A 147 -6.90 4.62 5.75
CA LEU A 147 -6.14 4.26 4.54
C LEU A 147 -5.68 5.50 3.79
N VAL A 148 -6.57 6.50 3.64
CA VAL A 148 -6.26 7.79 3.01
C VAL A 148 -5.20 8.55 3.81
N ALA A 149 -5.34 8.63 5.13
CA ALA A 149 -4.36 9.29 5.99
C ALA A 149 -2.99 8.61 5.92
N ALA A 150 -2.95 7.28 5.99
CA ALA A 150 -1.71 6.51 5.88
C ALA A 150 -1.01 6.76 4.54
N PHE A 151 -1.76 6.77 3.43
CA PHE A 151 -1.21 7.09 2.12
C PHE A 151 -0.54 8.47 2.12
N PHE A 152 -1.26 9.51 2.51
CA PHE A 152 -0.70 10.87 2.46
C PHE A 152 0.47 11.06 3.42
N VAL A 153 0.42 10.49 4.63
CA VAL A 153 1.54 10.57 5.59
C VAL A 153 2.78 9.84 5.07
N CYS A 154 2.63 8.69 4.43
CA CYS A 154 3.74 7.93 3.87
C CYS A 154 4.37 8.60 2.64
N TRP A 155 3.55 9.20 1.76
CA TRP A 155 4.01 9.74 0.48
C TRP A 155 4.39 11.22 0.53
N LEU A 156 3.87 12.00 1.48
CA LEU A 156 4.14 13.43 1.59
C LEU A 156 5.65 13.73 1.74
N PRO A 157 6.43 13.06 2.61
CA PRO A 157 7.85 13.36 2.75
C PRO A 157 8.61 13.16 1.44
N TYR A 158 8.31 12.08 0.71
CA TYR A 158 8.89 11.82 -0.61
C TYR A 158 8.59 12.97 -1.59
N HIS A 159 7.34 13.41 -1.71
CA HIS A 159 6.98 14.50 -2.61
C HIS A 159 7.63 15.84 -2.22
N VAL A 160 7.70 16.14 -0.92
CA VAL A 160 8.35 17.37 -0.43
C VAL A 160 9.82 17.39 -0.84
N PHE A 161 10.57 16.31 -0.59
CA PHE A 161 12.00 16.27 -0.95
C PHE A 161 12.24 16.26 -2.46
N VAL A 162 11.38 15.59 -3.25
CA VAL A 162 11.47 15.64 -4.73
C VAL A 162 11.19 17.04 -5.27
N LEU A 163 10.26 17.79 -4.67
CA LEU A 163 10.00 19.19 -5.06
C LEU A 163 11.13 20.13 -4.62
N LEU A 164 11.71 19.91 -3.44
CA LEU A 164 12.87 20.68 -2.97
C LEU A 164 14.11 20.42 -3.84
N GLU A 165 14.29 19.19 -4.35
CA GLU A 165 15.32 18.86 -5.33
C GLU A 165 15.19 19.72 -6.61
N ILE A 166 14.01 20.22 -6.98
CA ILE A 166 13.88 21.09 -8.16
C ILE A 166 14.48 22.48 -7.93
N ASN A 167 14.44 22.97 -6.69
CA ASN A 167 14.83 24.34 -6.31
C ASN A 167 16.16 24.33 -5.54
N HIS A 168 17.16 23.62 -6.08
CA HIS A 168 18.48 23.36 -5.49
C HIS A 168 19.26 24.57 -4.92
N GLU A 169 18.83 25.81 -5.15
CA GLU A 169 19.60 27.02 -4.85
C GLU A 169 19.79 27.31 -3.34
N HIS A 170 19.06 26.65 -2.44
CA HIS A 170 19.07 27.02 -1.01
C HIS A 170 19.19 25.88 0.00
N LEU A 171 19.30 24.60 -0.41
CA LEU A 171 19.32 23.47 0.53
C LEU A 171 20.61 22.66 0.43
N GLU A 172 21.21 22.34 1.58
CA GLU A 172 22.40 21.48 1.62
C GLU A 172 22.12 20.11 0.99
N HIS A 173 23.03 19.65 0.13
CA HIS A 173 22.94 18.35 -0.53
C HIS A 173 22.83 17.18 0.46
N SER A 174 23.42 17.28 1.65
CA SER A 174 23.35 16.29 2.74
C SER A 174 21.90 16.08 3.23
N ILE A 175 21.16 17.17 3.41
CA ILE A 175 19.77 17.19 3.87
C ILE A 175 18.86 16.58 2.80
N LEU A 176 19.05 16.97 1.53
CA LEU A 176 18.28 16.42 0.41
C LEU A 176 18.44 14.89 0.30
N ILE A 177 19.68 14.38 0.36
CA ILE A 177 19.95 12.94 0.26
C ILE A 177 19.31 12.18 1.43
N SER A 178 19.49 12.68 2.65
CA SER A 178 18.94 12.04 3.84
C SER A 178 17.41 12.06 3.84
N GLY A 179 16.83 13.18 3.44
CA GLY A 179 15.39 13.36 3.27
C GLY A 179 14.78 12.45 2.23
N LEU A 180 15.38 12.34 1.04
CA LEU A 180 14.94 11.42 -0.02
C LEU A 180 15.02 9.95 0.42
N LYS A 181 16.05 9.56 1.18
CA LYS A 181 16.16 8.22 1.76
C LYS A 181 14.98 7.95 2.71
N ILE A 182 14.77 8.83 3.69
CA ILE A 182 13.67 8.71 4.66
C ILE A 182 12.32 8.69 3.95
N GLY A 183 12.10 9.60 2.99
CA GLY A 183 10.88 9.68 2.21
C GLY A 183 10.60 8.42 1.39
N THR A 184 11.64 7.83 0.79
CA THR A 184 11.51 6.56 0.04
C THR A 184 11.15 5.41 0.97
N SER A 185 11.76 5.33 2.16
CA SER A 185 11.42 4.32 3.18
C SER A 185 9.99 4.47 3.69
N MET A 186 9.54 5.70 3.95
CA MET A 186 8.16 5.98 4.36
C MET A 186 7.15 5.64 3.27
N ALA A 187 7.45 5.96 2.01
CA ALA A 187 6.62 5.60 0.87
C ALA A 187 6.53 4.08 0.70
N ALA A 188 7.62 3.33 0.90
CA ALA A 188 7.60 1.87 0.88
C ALA A 188 6.72 1.29 1.99
N ALA A 189 6.71 1.90 3.18
CA ALA A 189 5.86 1.48 4.30
C ALA A 189 4.36 1.54 4.00
N ASN A 190 3.91 2.39 3.07
CA ASN A 190 2.50 2.47 2.65
C ASN A 190 1.91 1.11 2.27
N SER A 191 2.67 0.27 1.57
CA SER A 191 2.21 -1.06 1.15
C SER A 191 2.01 -2.02 2.33
N PHE A 192 2.82 -1.88 3.38
CA PHE A 192 2.74 -2.68 4.61
C PHE A 192 1.55 -2.25 5.51
N LEU A 193 1.23 -0.95 5.53
CA LEU A 193 0.17 -0.43 6.38
C LEU A 193 -1.23 -0.90 5.96
N ASN A 194 -1.43 -1.22 4.67
CA ASN A 194 -2.72 -1.67 4.16
C ASN A 194 -3.29 -2.90 4.92
N PRO A 195 -2.62 -4.08 4.96
CA PRO A 195 -3.06 -5.22 5.77
C PRO A 195 -3.24 -4.91 7.26
N VAL A 196 -2.31 -4.16 7.84
CA VAL A 196 -2.34 -3.77 9.26
C VAL A 196 -3.64 -3.02 9.57
N LEU A 197 -3.97 -2.00 8.76
CA LEU A 197 -5.19 -1.22 8.90
C LEU A 197 -6.44 -2.09 8.72
N TYR A 198 -6.46 -3.02 7.77
CA TYR A 198 -7.59 -3.94 7.62
C TYR A 198 -7.80 -4.86 8.84
N VAL A 199 -6.72 -5.37 9.44
CA VAL A 199 -6.77 -6.23 10.63
C VAL A 199 -7.29 -5.47 11.84
N PHE A 200 -6.76 -4.27 12.09
CA PHE A 200 -7.11 -3.50 13.28
C PHE A 200 -8.50 -2.86 13.20
N MET A 201 -8.99 -2.59 11.98
CA MET A 201 -10.26 -1.90 11.77
C MET A 201 -11.43 -2.83 11.42
N GLY A 202 -11.16 -4.08 11.03
CA GLY A 202 -12.17 -5.12 10.83
C GLY A 202 -12.39 -5.97 12.07
N ASN A 203 -13.45 -5.68 12.86
CA ASN A 203 -13.84 -6.56 13.98
C ASN A 203 -14.05 -8.03 13.55
N ASP A 204 -14.55 -8.26 12.34
CA ASP A 204 -14.76 -9.59 11.80
C ASP A 204 -13.47 -10.28 11.37
N PHE A 205 -12.49 -9.52 10.85
CA PHE A 205 -11.18 -10.07 10.49
C PHE A 205 -10.37 -10.40 11.75
N LYS A 206 -10.40 -9.54 12.77
CA LYS A 206 -9.77 -9.81 14.07
C LYS A 206 -10.32 -11.09 14.71
N ARG A 207 -11.65 -11.31 14.64
CA ARG A 207 -12.29 -12.54 15.14
C ARG A 207 -11.92 -13.77 14.33
N LYS A 208 -11.94 -13.68 12.99
CA LYS A 208 -11.55 -14.80 12.10
C LYS A 208 -10.06 -15.12 12.19
N PHE A 209 -9.19 -14.11 12.18
CA PHE A 209 -7.74 -14.27 12.33
C PHE A 209 -7.39 -14.84 13.71
N LYS A 210 -7.97 -14.30 14.79
CA LYS A 210 -7.79 -14.87 16.14
C LYS A 210 -8.27 -16.32 16.19
N SER A 211 -9.42 -16.64 15.59
CA SER A 211 -9.94 -18.01 15.51
C SER A 211 -9.02 -18.94 14.70
N SER A 212 -8.49 -18.49 13.56
CA SER A 212 -7.58 -19.30 12.74
C SER A 212 -6.19 -19.46 13.33
N VAL A 213 -5.70 -18.47 14.07
CA VAL A 213 -4.43 -18.57 14.79
C VAL A 213 -4.59 -19.42 16.05
N LEU A 214 -5.67 -19.23 16.82
CA LEU A 214 -5.98 -20.09 17.98
C LEU A 214 -6.15 -21.54 17.54
N SER A 215 -6.88 -21.80 16.45
CA SER A 215 -7.10 -23.18 15.99
C SER A 215 -5.82 -23.83 15.50
N LYS A 216 -4.90 -23.07 14.89
CA LYS A 216 -3.57 -23.57 14.52
C LYS A 216 -2.69 -23.84 15.74
N MET A 217 -2.76 -23.00 16.77
CA MET A 217 -2.05 -23.22 18.03
C MET A 217 -2.61 -24.42 18.79
N GLU A 218 -3.94 -24.56 18.85
CA GLU A 218 -4.63 -25.69 19.50
C GLU A 218 -4.35 -27.00 18.75
N ASN A 219 -4.30 -26.98 17.41
CA ASN A 219 -3.89 -28.14 16.62
C ASN A 219 -2.41 -28.49 16.82
N ALA A 220 -1.51 -27.51 16.91
CA ALA A 220 -0.09 -27.76 17.21
C ALA A 220 0.11 -28.36 18.61
N MET A 221 -0.63 -27.88 19.61
CA MET A 221 -0.63 -28.43 20.98
C MET A 221 -1.29 -29.82 21.05
N GLY A 222 -2.33 -30.06 20.24
CA GLY A 222 -3.00 -31.35 20.13
C GLY A 222 -2.17 -32.42 19.40
N GLU A 223 -1.31 -32.01 18.46
CA GLU A 223 -0.35 -32.89 17.79
C GLU A 223 0.74 -33.39 18.75
N GLU A 224 1.24 -32.56 19.68
CA GLU A 224 2.16 -33.00 20.73
C GLU A 224 1.50 -33.98 21.70
N GLY A 225 0.27 -33.70 22.16
CA GLY A 225 -0.47 -34.59 23.08
C GLY A 225 -0.81 -35.96 22.47
N ARG A 226 -1.21 -36.01 21.19
CA ARG A 226 -1.50 -37.26 20.47
C ARG A 226 -0.27 -38.09 20.16
N THR A 227 0.90 -37.47 20.09
CA THR A 227 2.17 -38.17 19.85
C THR A 227 2.65 -38.79 21.15
N THR A 228 2.67 -38.04 22.25
CA THR A 228 3.04 -38.54 23.59
C THR A 228 2.13 -39.66 24.08
N SER A 229 0.80 -39.55 23.88
CA SER A 229 -0.15 -40.63 24.24
C SER A 229 0.08 -41.91 23.43
N ARG A 230 0.38 -41.81 22.12
CA ARG A 230 0.73 -42.96 21.28
C ARG A 230 2.06 -43.61 21.68
N TYR A 231 3.06 -42.84 22.10
CA TYR A 231 4.32 -43.39 22.64
C TYR A 231 4.11 -44.11 23.97
N LEU A 232 3.35 -43.52 24.90
CA LEU A 232 3.04 -44.15 26.19
C LEU A 232 2.21 -45.43 26.04
N SER A 233 1.24 -45.45 25.13
CA SER A 233 0.40 -46.63 24.85
C SER A 233 1.19 -47.78 24.21
N ARG A 234 2.21 -47.43 23.41
CA ARG A 234 3.09 -48.40 22.75
C ARG A 234 4.15 -48.95 23.71
N SER A 235 4.59 -48.14 24.68
CA SER A 235 5.45 -48.58 25.79
C SER A 235 4.72 -49.56 26.73
N SER A 236 3.48 -49.24 27.14
CA SER A 236 2.69 -50.12 28.01
C SER A 236 2.34 -51.47 27.35
N SER A 237 2.19 -51.49 26.02
CA SER A 237 1.98 -52.73 25.26
C SER A 237 3.24 -53.59 25.13
N MET A 238 4.44 -53.04 25.28
CA MET A 238 5.69 -53.82 25.23
C MET A 238 6.03 -54.42 26.60
N ASP A 239 5.76 -53.71 27.70
CA ASP A 239 5.94 -54.24 29.06
C ASP A 239 4.96 -55.38 29.39
N GLY A 240 3.71 -55.31 28.91
CA GLY A 240 2.73 -56.40 29.09
C GLY A 240 3.12 -57.73 28.41
N ARG A 241 4.06 -57.69 27.45
CA ARG A 241 4.51 -58.88 26.71
C ARG A 241 5.78 -59.52 27.27
N ALA A 242 6.48 -58.85 28.19
CA ALA A 242 7.66 -59.38 28.86
C ALA A 242 7.33 -60.14 30.16
N SER A 243 6.16 -59.91 30.77
CA SER A 243 5.76 -60.55 32.03
C SER A 243 4.96 -61.86 31.88
N THR A 244 4.80 -62.40 30.66
CA THR A 244 4.06 -63.67 30.42
C THR A 244 4.96 -64.87 30.13
N HIS A 245 6.28 -64.76 30.37
CA HIS A 245 7.22 -65.87 30.28
C HIS A 245 8.07 -66.00 31.56
N ILE A 246 7.43 -66.36 32.67
CA ILE A 246 8.01 -67.19 33.74
C ILE A 246 6.93 -68.16 34.21
#